data_AF-A0A2D9YB88-F1
#
_entry.id   AF-A0A2D9YB88-F1
#
_cell.length_a   1.000
_cell.length_b   1.000
_cell.length_c   1.000
_cell.angle_alpha   90.00
_cell.angle_beta   90.00
_cell.angle_gamma   90.00
#
_symmetry.space_group_name_H-M   'P 1'
#
loop_
_entity.id
_entity.type
_entity.pdbx_description
1 polymer ?
#
loop_
_entity_poly.entity_id
_entity_poly.type
_entity_poly.pdbx_seq_one_letter_code
_entity_poly.pdbx_strand_id
1 'polypeptide(L)'
;MASSENFILIIIIGLYLSVSGCAQPVSDNPGLAKFSEYTFTTSNHSDLICEYYGTENFLRHTKMPHFTNLSLMSTPIKIKCSKDYHWDKIIILTPLRTFNLLDRLVLGQNVTLQNAVYTKASVGRVAGLPRKLHIVLRRNSFKNIEERDLYYAQEAAFVEQNWDKILSKLEENCQNTKSDTKKFSSSITSDACQKAKKQISKLR
;
A
#
# COMPACT_ATOMS: atom_id res chain seq x y z
N MET A 1 -38.39 -29.52 2.02
CA MET A 1 -38.64 -28.15 1.53
C MET A 1 -38.82 -27.25 2.75
N ALA A 2 -37.74 -26.60 3.16
CA ALA A 2 -37.70 -25.42 4.01
C ALA A 2 -36.39 -24.71 3.67
N SER A 3 -36.49 -23.39 3.49
CA SER A 3 -35.65 -22.50 2.68
C SER A 3 -34.15 -22.50 3.03
N SER A 4 -33.33 -22.62 1.98
CA SER A 4 -31.87 -22.50 1.95
C SER A 4 -31.37 -21.05 1.89
N GLU A 5 -32.22 -20.05 2.18
CA GLU A 5 -31.89 -18.65 1.93
C GLU A 5 -31.32 -17.91 3.16
N ASN A 6 -31.42 -18.50 4.36
CA ASN A 6 -30.96 -17.84 5.59
C ASN A 6 -29.50 -18.12 5.99
N PHE A 7 -28.78 -19.01 5.29
CA PHE A 7 -27.37 -19.29 5.61
C PHE A 7 -26.37 -18.43 4.83
N ILE A 8 -26.79 -17.83 3.71
CA ILE A 8 -25.92 -16.99 2.87
C ILE A 8 -25.84 -15.55 3.41
N LEU A 9 -26.84 -15.09 4.18
CA LEU A 9 -26.88 -13.73 4.71
C LEU A 9 -25.92 -13.50 5.90
N ILE A 10 -25.52 -14.56 6.62
CA ILE A 10 -24.62 -14.44 7.79
C ILE A 10 -23.14 -14.35 7.36
N ILE A 11 -22.80 -14.76 6.13
CA ILE A 11 -21.41 -14.70 5.63
C ILE A 11 -21.08 -13.33 5.01
N ILE A 12 -22.09 -12.54 4.60
CA ILE A 12 -21.88 -11.24 3.94
C ILE A 12 -21.81 -10.07 4.94
N ILE A 13 -22.22 -10.26 6.19
CA ILE A 13 -22.21 -9.21 7.22
C ILE A 13 -20.96 -9.28 8.15
N GLY A 14 -20.14 -10.32 8.03
CA GLY A 14 -18.94 -10.53 8.85
C GLY A 14 -17.64 -9.86 8.37
N LEU A 15 -17.68 -9.00 7.33
CA LEU A 15 -16.49 -8.32 6.79
C LEU A 15 -16.54 -6.79 6.86
N TYR A 16 -17.50 -6.26 7.60
CA TYR A 16 -17.59 -4.85 7.98
C TYR A 16 -17.72 -4.80 9.51
N LEU A 17 -16.83 -4.06 10.18
CA LEU A 17 -16.53 -4.02 11.63
C LEU A 17 -15.31 -4.90 11.97
N SER A 18 -14.07 -4.41 11.88
CA SER A 18 -13.58 -3.41 12.83
C SER A 18 -12.18 -2.92 12.42
N VAL A 19 -12.14 -1.89 11.57
CA VAL A 19 -10.98 -0.99 11.50
C VAL A 19 -11.41 0.39 12.01
N SER A 20 -12.06 0.40 13.17
CA SER A 20 -12.34 1.61 13.93
C SER A 20 -11.61 1.50 15.26
N GLY A 21 -10.48 2.21 15.37
CA GLY A 21 -9.95 2.64 16.66
C GLY A 21 -8.90 1.75 17.31
N CYS A 22 -7.68 1.74 16.76
CA CYS A 22 -6.49 1.97 17.57
C CYS A 22 -5.64 3.00 16.82
N ALA A 23 -5.45 4.15 17.46
CA ALA A 23 -4.88 5.40 16.96
C ALA A 23 -4.02 5.27 15.69
N GLN A 24 -4.50 5.87 14.60
CA GLN A 24 -3.59 6.28 13.53
C GLN A 24 -2.58 7.25 14.18
N PRO A 25 -1.27 7.08 14.01
CA PRO A 25 -0.32 8.14 14.34
C PRO A 25 -0.52 9.27 13.32
N VAL A 26 -1.52 10.11 13.57
CA VAL A 26 -1.80 11.30 12.78
C VAL A 26 -0.77 12.37 13.15
N SER A 27 -0.36 13.11 12.13
CA SER A 27 0.67 14.15 12.17
C SER A 27 0.40 15.30 13.16
N ASP A 28 -0.83 15.43 13.68
CA ASP A 28 -1.29 16.64 14.36
C ASP A 28 -1.30 16.53 15.89
N ASN A 29 -0.79 15.41 16.43
CA ASN A 29 -0.57 15.28 17.87
C ASN A 29 0.92 15.54 18.18
N PRO A 30 1.27 16.65 18.86
CA PRO A 30 2.66 16.99 19.21
C PRO A 30 3.37 15.88 20.00
N GLY A 31 2.62 15.11 20.80
CA GLY A 31 3.16 13.96 21.55
C GLY A 31 3.62 12.79 20.66
N LEU A 32 3.15 12.72 19.41
CA LEU A 32 3.53 11.68 18.44
C LEU A 32 4.65 12.13 17.49
N ALA A 33 5.13 13.38 17.58
CA ALA A 33 6.28 13.85 16.82
C ALA A 33 7.54 12.99 17.05
N LYS A 34 7.67 12.41 18.25
CA LYS A 34 8.72 11.44 18.60
C LYS A 34 8.72 10.16 17.74
N PHE A 35 7.58 9.83 17.13
CA PHE A 35 7.44 8.69 16.21
C PHE A 35 7.55 9.08 14.74
N SER A 36 7.87 10.34 14.43
CA SER A 36 7.98 10.81 13.03
C SER A 36 9.06 10.11 12.21
N GLU A 37 10.05 9.51 12.89
CA GLU A 37 11.12 8.70 12.32
C GLU A 37 10.79 7.20 12.25
N TYR A 38 9.72 6.77 12.92
CA TYR A 38 9.32 5.37 12.99
C TYR A 38 8.28 5.05 11.93
N THR A 39 8.44 3.88 11.32
CA THR A 39 7.43 3.24 10.49
C THR A 39 6.66 2.24 11.34
N PHE A 40 5.35 2.44 11.41
CA PHE A 40 4.43 1.48 12.01
C PHE A 40 4.09 0.40 10.99
N THR A 41 4.56 -0.82 11.23
CA THR A 41 4.30 -1.96 10.35
C THR A 41 3.19 -2.82 10.91
N THR A 42 2.18 -3.10 10.10
CA THR A 42 1.09 -4.05 10.40
C THR A 42 0.99 -5.11 9.32
N SER A 43 0.22 -6.17 9.60
CA SER A 43 0.03 -7.28 8.66
C SER A 43 -1.36 -7.91 8.80
N ASN A 44 -1.77 -8.68 7.80
CA ASN A 44 -2.93 -9.58 7.88
C ASN A 44 -2.65 -10.83 8.77
N HIS A 45 -1.43 -11.00 9.26
CA HIS A 45 -1.02 -12.05 10.18
C HIS A 45 -0.22 -11.48 11.36
N SER A 46 -0.47 -11.96 12.58
CA SER A 46 0.19 -11.49 13.81
C SER A 46 1.58 -12.12 14.04
N ASP A 47 1.80 -13.31 13.50
CA ASP A 47 2.97 -14.20 13.61
C ASP A 47 3.89 -14.14 12.38
N LEU A 48 3.83 -13.03 11.63
CA LEU A 48 4.68 -12.80 10.48
C LEU A 48 6.13 -12.53 10.90
N ILE A 49 7.10 -13.18 10.25
CA ILE A 49 8.51 -12.85 10.40
C ILE A 49 8.85 -11.84 9.32
N CYS A 50 9.35 -10.67 9.72
CA CYS A 50 9.84 -9.64 8.80
C CYS A 50 11.30 -9.30 9.10
N GLU A 51 12.11 -9.34 8.06
CA GLU A 51 13.52 -9.05 8.04
C GLU A 51 13.76 -7.78 7.22
N TYR A 52 14.36 -6.81 7.86
CA TYR A 52 14.66 -5.49 7.33
C TYR A 52 16.16 -5.44 7.07
N TYR A 53 16.53 -5.18 5.83
CA TYR A 53 17.91 -5.09 5.37
C TYR A 53 18.19 -3.69 4.88
N GLY A 54 19.21 -3.05 5.46
CA GLY A 54 20.01 -2.04 4.78
C GLY A 54 21.28 -2.66 4.23
N THR A 55 22.13 -1.88 3.57
CA THR A 55 23.43 -2.37 3.08
C THR A 55 24.37 -2.79 4.22
N GLU A 56 24.27 -2.11 5.36
CA GLU A 56 25.15 -2.27 6.53
C GLU A 56 24.40 -2.70 7.80
N ASN A 57 23.06 -2.73 7.76
CA ASN A 57 22.23 -2.92 8.93
C ASN A 57 21.19 -4.00 8.68
N PHE A 58 20.86 -4.75 9.73
CA PHE A 58 19.85 -5.80 9.70
C PHE A 58 18.98 -5.72 10.96
N LEU A 59 17.68 -5.92 10.78
CA LEU A 59 16.74 -6.03 11.89
C LEU A 59 15.70 -7.11 11.58
N ARG A 60 15.32 -7.87 12.59
CA ARG A 60 14.30 -8.91 12.47
C ARG A 60 13.21 -8.70 13.49
N HIS A 61 11.96 -8.74 13.02
CA HIS A 61 10.76 -8.77 13.84
C HIS A 61 10.03 -10.09 13.60
N THR A 62 9.54 -10.71 14.69
CA THR A 62 8.81 -11.99 14.64
C THR A 62 7.34 -11.85 15.04
N LYS A 63 6.90 -10.62 15.29
CA LYS A 63 5.53 -10.29 15.72
C LYS A 63 5.06 -9.00 15.07
N MET A 64 3.74 -8.93 14.84
CA MET A 64 3.04 -7.76 14.33
C MET A 64 1.92 -7.35 15.32
N PRO A 65 1.59 -6.04 15.41
CA PRO A 65 2.28 -4.92 14.77
C PRO A 65 3.55 -4.51 15.52
N HIS A 66 4.44 -3.75 14.87
CA HIS A 66 5.63 -3.20 15.53
C HIS A 66 6.03 -1.84 14.93
N PHE A 67 6.89 -1.11 15.65
CA PHE A 67 7.51 0.12 15.17
C PHE A 67 8.97 -0.13 14.83
N THR A 68 9.40 0.40 13.69
CA THR A 68 10.80 0.31 13.25
C THR A 68 11.30 1.70 12.86
N ASN A 69 12.44 2.13 13.39
CA ASN A 69 13.09 3.35 12.90
C ASN A 69 13.87 3.02 11.63
N LEU A 70 13.20 3.12 10.47
CA LEU A 70 13.82 2.84 9.17
C LEU A 70 14.84 3.89 8.75
N SER A 71 14.86 5.07 9.38
CA SER A 71 15.83 6.12 9.04
C SER A 71 17.27 5.76 9.45
N LEU A 72 17.43 4.82 10.38
CA LEU A 72 18.73 4.29 10.80
C LEU A 72 19.26 3.21 9.85
N MET A 73 18.47 2.80 8.87
CA MET A 73 18.85 1.77 7.92
C MET A 73 19.50 2.40 6.69
N SER A 74 20.66 1.87 6.32
CA SER A 74 21.35 2.22 5.09
C SER A 74 20.53 1.83 3.84
N THR A 75 20.44 2.74 2.87
CA THR A 75 19.66 2.50 1.64
C THR A 75 20.43 1.67 0.62
N PRO A 76 19.77 0.82 -0.19
CA PRO A 76 18.33 0.60 -0.28
C PRO A 76 17.79 -0.26 0.86
N ILE A 77 16.63 0.13 1.41
CA ILE A 77 15.98 -0.62 2.48
C ILE A 77 15.09 -1.69 1.86
N LYS A 78 15.38 -2.96 2.14
CA LYS A 78 14.60 -4.11 1.70
C LYS A 78 13.89 -4.73 2.90
N ILE A 79 12.63 -5.06 2.75
CA ILE A 79 11.84 -5.76 3.76
C ILE A 79 11.42 -7.09 3.15
N LYS A 80 11.89 -8.19 3.72
CA LYS A 80 11.46 -9.54 3.38
C LYS A 80 10.56 -10.05 4.50
N CYS A 81 9.35 -10.48 4.17
CA CYS A 81 8.48 -11.10 5.16
C CYS A 81 8.04 -12.49 4.71
N SER A 82 8.00 -13.41 5.67
CA SER A 82 7.71 -14.83 5.46
C SER A 82 6.79 -15.37 6.55
N LYS A 83 6.00 -16.37 6.15
CA LYS A 83 5.14 -17.18 7.01
C LYS A 83 4.88 -18.52 6.33
N ASP A 84 4.80 -19.59 7.11
CA ASP A 84 4.45 -20.91 6.60
C ASP A 84 3.15 -20.88 5.78
N TYR A 85 3.12 -21.67 4.70
CA TYR A 85 1.97 -21.77 3.79
C TYR A 85 1.58 -20.48 3.05
N HIS A 86 2.49 -19.51 3.01
CA HIS A 86 2.34 -18.26 2.26
C HIS A 86 3.56 -17.99 1.38
N TRP A 87 3.34 -17.24 0.30
CA TRP A 87 4.43 -16.69 -0.49
C TRP A 87 5.15 -15.59 0.29
N ASP A 88 6.49 -15.63 0.25
CA ASP A 88 7.33 -14.55 0.75
C ASP A 88 7.00 -13.25 0.01
N LYS A 89 7.00 -12.14 0.76
CA LYS A 89 6.85 -10.78 0.21
C LYS A 89 8.16 -10.04 0.36
N ILE A 90 8.67 -9.52 -0.75
CA ILE A 90 9.83 -8.62 -0.77
C ILE A 90 9.35 -7.22 -1.16
N ILE A 91 9.65 -6.24 -0.31
CA ILE A 91 9.32 -4.84 -0.50
C ILE A 91 10.64 -4.07 -0.54
N ILE A 92 10.87 -3.31 -1.61
CA ILE A 92 12.00 -2.38 -1.70
C ILE A 92 11.45 -1.00 -1.41
N LEU A 93 11.88 -0.40 -0.29
CA LEU A 93 11.48 0.95 0.06
C LEU A 93 12.39 1.96 -0.64
N THR A 94 11.76 2.78 -1.47
CA THR A 94 12.36 3.97 -2.07
C THR A 94 11.75 5.22 -1.44
N PRO A 95 12.58 6.15 -0.93
CA PRO A 95 12.12 7.46 -0.48
C PRO A 95 11.20 8.15 -1.49
N LEU A 96 10.04 8.60 -1.02
CA LEU A 96 9.11 9.39 -1.83
C LEU A 96 9.50 10.87 -1.77
N ARG A 97 9.89 11.41 -2.92
CA ARG A 97 10.29 12.82 -3.08
C ARG A 97 9.11 13.73 -3.43
N THR A 98 8.05 13.17 -4.00
CA THR A 98 6.81 13.86 -4.36
C THR A 98 5.62 13.05 -3.83
N PHE A 99 4.56 13.74 -3.41
CA PHE A 99 3.39 13.10 -2.79
C PHE A 99 2.21 12.96 -3.75
N ASN A 100 2.21 13.70 -4.86
CA ASN A 100 1.17 13.58 -5.88
C ASN A 100 1.41 12.32 -6.73
N LEU A 101 0.39 11.47 -6.86
CA LEU A 101 0.44 10.26 -7.67
C LEU A 101 0.84 10.56 -9.14
N LEU A 102 0.33 11.64 -9.74
CA LEU A 102 0.65 12.06 -11.10
C LEU A 102 2.15 12.29 -11.26
N ASP A 103 2.74 13.13 -10.39
CA ASP A 103 4.17 13.45 -10.43
C ASP A 103 5.02 12.19 -10.26
N ARG A 104 4.64 11.32 -9.33
CA ARG A 104 5.36 10.07 -9.08
C ARG A 104 5.39 9.16 -10.30
N LEU A 105 4.26 9.04 -11.01
CA LEU A 105 4.17 8.26 -12.24
C LEU A 105 4.97 8.92 -13.38
N VAL A 106 4.89 10.25 -13.52
CA VAL A 106 5.63 11.01 -14.54
C VAL A 106 7.15 10.91 -14.34
N LEU A 107 7.60 10.93 -13.09
CA LEU A 107 9.00 10.78 -12.70
C LEU A 107 9.48 9.33 -12.70
N GLY A 108 8.62 8.35 -12.99
CA GLY A 108 8.98 6.93 -13.04
C GLY A 108 9.34 6.35 -11.66
N GLN A 109 8.78 6.89 -10.58
CA GLN A 109 8.94 6.29 -9.25
C GLN A 109 8.22 4.93 -9.18
N ASN A 110 8.70 4.06 -8.30
CA ASN A 110 8.07 2.76 -8.07
C ASN A 110 6.70 2.93 -7.39
N VAL A 111 5.61 2.75 -8.15
CA VAL A 111 4.24 2.82 -7.66
C VAL A 111 3.68 1.40 -7.55
N THR A 112 3.14 1.07 -6.39
CA THR A 112 2.46 -0.20 -6.10
C THR A 112 1.09 0.08 -5.49
N LEU A 113 0.20 -0.91 -5.46
CA LEU A 113 -1.09 -0.80 -4.76
C LEU A 113 -0.95 -0.30 -3.32
N GLN A 114 0.14 -0.66 -2.64
CA GLN A 114 0.37 -0.28 -1.24
C GLN A 114 0.72 1.20 -1.08
N ASN A 115 1.41 1.79 -2.06
CA ASN A 115 1.93 3.16 -1.94
C ASN A 115 1.22 4.17 -2.84
N ALA A 116 0.35 3.74 -3.77
CA ALA A 116 -0.32 4.61 -4.73
C ALA A 116 -1.20 5.69 -4.06
N VAL A 117 -1.73 5.40 -2.88
CA VAL A 117 -2.60 6.29 -2.11
C VAL A 117 -1.87 7.16 -1.08
N TYR A 118 -0.54 7.05 -1.00
CA TYR A 118 0.22 7.83 -0.04
C TYR A 118 0.10 9.33 -0.29
N THR A 119 -0.15 10.07 0.79
CA THR A 119 -0.15 11.53 0.82
C THR A 119 1.07 12.02 1.59
N LYS A 120 1.23 13.35 1.70
CA LYS A 120 2.27 13.96 2.54
C LYS A 120 2.21 13.49 4.01
N ALA A 121 1.01 13.20 4.52
CA ALA A 121 0.83 12.69 5.88
C ALA A 121 1.24 11.22 6.03
N SER A 122 1.23 10.44 4.94
CA SER A 122 1.63 9.02 4.93
C SER A 122 3.15 8.83 5.01
N VAL A 123 3.93 9.89 4.82
CA VAL A 123 5.38 9.84 4.68
C VAL A 123 6.05 10.63 5.81
N GLY A 124 7.14 10.09 6.36
CA GLY A 124 7.98 10.75 7.36
C GLY A 124 8.61 12.01 6.76
N ARG A 125 8.74 13.07 7.57
CA ARG A 125 9.42 14.29 7.13
C ARG A 125 10.90 14.02 6.83
N VAL A 126 11.50 13.12 7.60
CA VAL A 126 12.89 12.69 7.48
C VAL A 126 12.95 11.48 6.56
N ALA A 127 13.92 11.46 5.63
CA ALA A 127 14.19 10.38 4.68
C ALA A 127 13.08 10.01 3.66
N GLY A 128 11.89 10.61 3.72
CA GLY A 128 10.81 10.34 2.74
C GLY A 128 10.25 8.91 2.80
N LEU A 129 10.42 8.22 3.92
CA LEU A 129 9.98 6.84 4.15
C LEU A 129 8.53 6.78 4.65
N PRO A 130 7.78 5.69 4.42
CA PRO A 130 6.40 5.59 4.90
C PRO A 130 6.31 5.60 6.43
N ARG A 131 5.33 6.30 6.98
CA ARG A 131 4.99 6.22 8.42
C ARG A 131 4.21 4.96 8.76
N LYS A 132 3.53 4.38 7.77
CA LYS A 132 2.75 3.16 7.93
C LYS A 132 2.97 2.23 6.75
N LEU A 133 3.27 0.97 7.04
CA LEU A 133 3.35 -0.11 6.07
C LEU A 133 2.38 -1.21 6.47
N HIS A 134 1.56 -1.68 5.53
CA HIS A 134 0.72 -2.85 5.73
C HIS A 134 1.19 -3.96 4.82
N ILE A 135 1.61 -5.06 5.41
CA ILE A 135 2.18 -6.22 4.70
C ILE A 135 1.10 -7.27 4.55
N VAL A 136 0.93 -7.73 3.31
CA VAL A 136 -0.04 -8.78 2.98
C VAL A 136 0.73 -9.92 2.35
N LEU A 137 0.68 -11.09 2.99
CA LEU A 137 1.17 -12.33 2.39
C LEU A 137 0.01 -13.08 1.73
N ARG A 138 0.26 -13.65 0.55
CA ARG A 138 -0.71 -14.46 -0.18
C ARG A 138 -0.49 -15.92 0.14
N ARG A 139 -1.57 -16.67 0.36
CA ARG A 139 -1.47 -18.11 0.59
C ARG A 139 -0.83 -18.80 -0.62
N ASN A 140 -0.04 -19.83 -0.36
CA ASN A 140 0.53 -20.70 -1.40
C ASN A 140 0.20 -22.18 -1.19
N SER A 141 -0.48 -22.51 -0.10
CA SER A 141 -0.92 -23.87 0.21
C SER A 141 -2.42 -23.90 0.51
N PHE A 142 -3.06 -24.91 -0.07
CA PHE A 142 -4.51 -25.09 -0.12
C PHE A 142 -4.84 -26.58 0.03
N LYS A 143 -6.03 -26.88 0.55
CA LYS A 143 -6.45 -28.27 0.74
C LYS A 143 -6.74 -28.96 -0.59
N ASN A 144 -7.27 -28.21 -1.55
CA ASN A 144 -7.63 -28.68 -2.88
C ASN A 144 -7.55 -27.54 -3.91
N ILE A 145 -7.77 -27.89 -5.18
CA ILE A 145 -7.67 -26.97 -6.32
C ILE A 145 -8.82 -25.96 -6.29
N GLU A 146 -10.01 -26.37 -5.86
CA GLU A 146 -11.19 -25.51 -5.81
C GLU A 146 -11.01 -24.35 -4.81
N GLU A 147 -10.45 -24.63 -3.62
CA GLU A 147 -10.12 -23.61 -2.61
C GLU A 147 -9.08 -22.62 -3.16
N ARG A 148 -8.04 -23.13 -3.83
CA ARG A 148 -6.99 -22.32 -4.45
C ARG A 148 -7.57 -21.38 -5.50
N ASP A 149 -8.39 -21.90 -6.41
CA ASP A 149 -8.91 -21.15 -7.54
C ASP A 149 -9.92 -20.09 -7.08
N LEU A 150 -10.77 -20.42 -6.09
CA LEU A 150 -11.66 -19.44 -5.47
C LEU A 150 -10.88 -18.32 -4.79
N TYR A 151 -9.83 -18.65 -4.02
CA TYR A 151 -8.98 -17.67 -3.36
C TYR A 151 -8.31 -16.73 -4.36
N TYR A 152 -7.66 -17.26 -5.40
CA TYR A 152 -6.97 -16.40 -6.37
C TYR A 152 -7.93 -15.63 -7.28
N ALA A 153 -9.14 -16.12 -7.54
CA ALA A 153 -10.17 -15.34 -8.22
C ALA A 153 -10.59 -14.09 -7.40
N GLN A 154 -10.77 -14.25 -6.08
CA GLN A 154 -11.05 -13.12 -5.19
C GLN A 154 -9.87 -12.13 -5.13
N GLU A 155 -8.65 -12.64 -5.12
CA GLU A 155 -7.44 -11.82 -5.14
C GLU A 155 -7.29 -11.00 -6.42
N ALA A 156 -7.55 -11.62 -7.58
CA ALA A 156 -7.56 -10.93 -8.86
C ALA A 156 -8.62 -9.82 -8.88
N ALA A 157 -9.85 -10.12 -8.44
CA ALA A 157 -10.91 -9.12 -8.35
C ALA A 157 -10.54 -7.95 -7.42
N PHE A 158 -9.92 -8.23 -6.27
CA PHE A 158 -9.43 -7.18 -5.37
C PHE A 158 -8.37 -6.30 -6.03
N VAL A 159 -7.38 -6.91 -6.70
CA VAL A 159 -6.30 -6.17 -7.38
C VAL A 159 -6.87 -5.26 -8.47
N GLU A 160 -7.77 -5.78 -9.32
CA GLU A 160 -8.41 -5.02 -10.38
C GLU A 160 -9.21 -3.83 -9.84
N GLN A 161 -10.08 -4.06 -8.86
CA GLN A 161 -10.90 -3.00 -8.26
C GLN A 161 -10.06 -1.88 -7.63
N ASN A 162 -8.92 -2.21 -7.01
CA ASN A 162 -8.05 -1.20 -6.42
C ASN A 162 -7.30 -0.40 -7.49
N TRP A 163 -6.85 -1.06 -8.56
CA TRP A 163 -6.25 -0.34 -9.69
C TRP A 163 -7.25 0.56 -10.40
N ASP A 164 -8.50 0.12 -10.59
CA ASP A 164 -9.55 0.97 -11.16
C ASP A 164 -9.79 2.23 -10.31
N LYS A 165 -9.85 2.09 -8.98
CA LYS A 165 -9.95 3.26 -8.06
C LYS A 165 -8.77 4.22 -8.21
N ILE A 166 -7.55 3.69 -8.31
CA ILE A 166 -6.34 4.49 -8.49
C ILE A 166 -6.38 5.21 -9.85
N LEU A 167 -6.84 4.53 -10.91
CA LEU A 167 -6.99 5.11 -12.23
C LEU A 167 -8.04 6.23 -12.23
N SER A 168 -9.23 6.01 -11.67
CA SER A 168 -10.27 7.05 -11.57
C SER A 168 -9.76 8.29 -10.84
N LYS A 169 -9.00 8.12 -9.75
CA LYS A 169 -8.39 9.24 -9.03
C LYS A 169 -7.31 9.96 -9.86
N LEU A 170 -6.52 9.23 -10.64
CA LEU A 170 -5.58 9.84 -11.58
C LEU A 170 -6.32 10.66 -12.65
N GLU A 171 -7.43 10.15 -13.17
CA GLU A 171 -8.23 10.84 -14.18
C GLU A 171 -8.86 12.12 -13.64
N GLU A 172 -9.41 12.09 -12.43
CA GLU A 172 -9.90 13.27 -11.72
C GLU A 172 -8.79 14.32 -11.55
N ASN A 173 -7.61 13.92 -11.07
CA ASN A 173 -6.46 14.81 -10.93
C ASN A 173 -6.03 15.43 -12.27
N CYS A 174 -6.13 14.66 -13.35
CA CYS A 174 -5.84 15.11 -14.72
C CYS A 174 -6.89 16.06 -15.31
N GLN A 175 -8.12 16.04 -14.81
CA GLN A 175 -9.17 16.98 -15.19
C GLN A 175 -9.08 18.28 -14.36
N ASN A 176 -8.86 18.18 -13.06
CA ASN A 176 -8.74 19.33 -12.15
C ASN A 176 -7.50 20.19 -12.45
N THR A 177 -6.40 19.57 -12.90
CA THR A 177 -5.23 20.32 -13.38
C THR A 177 -5.52 21.16 -14.62
N LYS A 178 -6.61 20.91 -15.38
CA LYS A 178 -7.04 21.79 -16.49
C LYS A 178 -7.81 23.02 -16.01
N SER A 179 -8.43 22.99 -14.83
CA SER A 179 -9.22 24.13 -14.31
C SER A 179 -8.36 25.16 -13.58
N ASP A 180 -7.32 24.73 -12.87
CA ASP A 180 -6.45 25.63 -12.08
C ASP A 180 -5.34 26.29 -12.90
N THR A 181 -5.01 25.77 -14.09
CA THR A 181 -3.99 26.33 -14.99
C THR A 181 -4.56 27.31 -16.01
N LYS A 182 -5.22 28.39 -15.56
CA LYS A 182 -5.30 29.61 -16.40
C LYS A 182 -3.96 30.35 -16.53
N LYS A 183 -2.85 29.82 -15.96
CA LYS A 183 -1.52 30.46 -15.98
C LYS A 183 -0.30 29.57 -16.34
N PHE A 184 -0.46 28.28 -16.63
CA PHE A 184 0.65 27.45 -17.12
C PHE A 184 0.20 26.63 -18.34
N SER A 185 1.06 26.58 -19.37
CA SER A 185 0.82 25.95 -20.67
C SER A 185 0.04 24.63 -20.57
N SER A 186 -1.14 24.59 -21.19
CA SER A 186 -2.06 23.44 -21.24
C SER A 186 -1.49 22.20 -21.96
N SER A 187 -0.38 22.32 -22.67
CA SER A 187 0.28 21.17 -23.33
C SER A 187 1.05 20.29 -22.35
N ILE A 188 1.72 20.89 -21.36
CA ILE A 188 2.60 20.18 -20.41
C ILE A 188 1.79 19.28 -19.47
N THR A 189 0.58 19.72 -19.09
CA THR A 189 -0.32 18.95 -18.22
C THR A 189 -1.00 17.78 -18.96
N SER A 190 -1.33 17.94 -20.25
CA SER A 190 -1.87 16.86 -21.08
C SER A 190 -0.85 15.73 -21.30
N ASP A 191 0.39 16.08 -21.62
CA ASP A 191 1.47 15.11 -21.86
C ASP A 191 1.83 14.35 -20.59
N ALA A 192 1.90 15.06 -19.44
CA ALA A 192 2.13 14.45 -18.13
C ALA A 192 1.04 13.41 -17.79
N CYS A 193 -0.22 13.75 -18.03
CA CYS A 193 -1.35 12.85 -17.83
C CYS A 193 -1.31 11.62 -18.74
N GLN A 194 -0.99 11.80 -20.03
CA GLN A 194 -0.84 10.68 -20.95
C GLN A 194 0.31 9.76 -20.53
N LYS A 195 1.45 10.35 -20.12
CA LYS A 195 2.60 9.59 -19.59
C LYS A 195 2.23 8.79 -18.35
N ALA A 196 1.51 9.40 -17.40
CA ALA A 196 1.09 8.73 -16.17
C ALA A 196 0.10 7.60 -16.43
N LYS A 197 -0.88 7.79 -17.33
CA LYS A 197 -1.81 6.72 -17.75
C LYS A 197 -1.05 5.53 -18.37
N LYS A 198 -0.07 5.80 -19.23
CA LYS A 198 0.80 4.77 -19.82
C LYS A 198 1.65 4.03 -18.78
N GLN A 199 2.01 4.68 -17.67
CA GLN A 199 2.73 4.02 -16.58
C GLN A 199 1.79 3.14 -15.75
N ILE A 200 0.61 3.63 -15.37
CA ILE A 200 -0.39 2.81 -14.64
C ILE A 200 -0.78 1.57 -15.44
N SER A 201 -0.98 1.69 -16.75
CA SER A 201 -1.38 0.54 -17.57
C SER A 201 -0.32 -0.58 -17.63
N LYS A 202 0.94 -0.29 -17.28
CA LYS A 202 2.01 -1.29 -17.17
C LYS A 202 2.07 -1.97 -15.80
N LEU A 203 1.36 -1.43 -14.81
CA LEU A 203 1.33 -1.91 -13.42
C LEU A 203 0.10 -2.80 -13.14
N ARG A 204 -0.85 -2.84 -14.07
CA ARG A 204 -1.93 -3.83 -14.16
C ARG A 204 -1.37 -5.07 -14.83
#